data_AF-A0A2X1JL05-F1
#
_entry.id   AF-A0A2X1JL05-F1
#
_cell.length_a   1.000
_cell.length_b   1.000
_cell.length_c   1.000
_cell.angle_alpha   90.00
_cell.angle_beta   90.00
_cell.angle_gamma   90.00
#
_symmetry.space_group_name_H-M   'P 1'
#
loop_
_entity.id
_entity.type
_entity.pdbx_description
1 polymer ?
#
loop_
_entity_poly.entity_id
_entity_poly.type
_entity_poly.pdbx_seq_one_letter_code
_entity_poly.pdbx_strand_id
1 'polypeptide(L)'
;MLALLAPFTIGVLITDEWGSYTRELPKEKHLTGTIFTQRIERNNLTLRTRIKRLARKTICSSRFVELHEKVIGAFIEKYMLY
;
A
#
# COMPACT_ATOMS: atom_id res chain seq x y z
N MET A 1 11.76 -10.58 2.69
CA MET A 1 10.65 -10.15 1.81
C MET A 1 10.57 -11.01 0.54
N LEU A 2 11.70 -11.26 -0.13
CA LEU A 2 11.77 -12.09 -1.35
C LEU A 2 11.20 -13.51 -1.24
N ALA A 3 11.27 -14.16 -0.07
CA ALA A 3 10.75 -15.51 0.14
C ALA A 3 9.23 -15.62 -0.12
N LEU A 4 8.46 -14.54 0.14
CA LEU A 4 7.03 -14.49 -0.13
C LEU A 4 6.71 -14.38 -1.63
N LEU A 5 7.69 -13.97 -2.43
CA LEU A 5 7.57 -13.82 -3.88
C LEU A 5 7.99 -15.08 -4.64
N ALA A 6 8.63 -16.04 -3.95
CA ALA A 6 9.08 -17.31 -4.53
C ALA A 6 8.02 -18.11 -5.31
N PRO A 7 6.73 -18.18 -4.90
CA PRO A 7 5.72 -18.92 -5.66
C PRO A 7 5.26 -18.20 -6.93
N PHE A 8 5.62 -16.94 -7.15
CA PHE A 8 5.19 -16.15 -8.30
C PHE A 8 6.30 -16.06 -9.34
N THR A 9 5.97 -16.34 -10.61
CA THR A 9 6.91 -16.13 -11.72
C THR A 9 6.90 -14.66 -12.11
N ILE A 10 7.71 -13.85 -11.41
CA ILE A 10 7.80 -12.40 -11.63
C ILE A 10 8.92 -12.09 -12.63
N GLY A 11 8.54 -11.51 -13.77
CA GLY A 11 9.49 -11.09 -14.82
C GLY A 11 10.20 -9.77 -14.50
N VAL A 12 9.49 -8.80 -13.93
CA VAL A 12 10.00 -7.46 -13.60
C VAL A 12 9.43 -6.99 -12.27
N LEU A 13 10.28 -6.37 -11.46
CA LEU A 13 9.93 -5.68 -10.23
C LEU A 13 10.10 -4.18 -10.45
N ILE A 14 9.02 -3.44 -10.24
CA ILE A 14 9.03 -1.98 -10.38
C ILE A 14 8.89 -1.37 -8.99
N THR A 15 9.89 -0.62 -8.57
CA THR A 15 9.89 0.02 -7.24
C THR A 15 10.28 1.49 -7.35
N ASP A 16 10.11 2.21 -6.25
CA ASP A 16 10.72 3.52 -6.07
C ASP A 16 12.26 3.39 -5.88
N GLU A 17 12.94 4.52 -5.81
CA GLU A 17 14.40 4.63 -5.67
C GLU A 17 14.90 4.36 -4.23
N TRP A 18 14.13 3.65 -3.41
CA TRP A 18 14.57 3.35 -2.05
C TRP A 18 15.72 2.34 -2.05
N GLY A 19 16.85 2.72 -1.43
CA GLY A 19 18.08 1.94 -1.37
C GLY A 19 17.98 0.54 -0.72
N SER A 20 16.88 0.18 -0.05
CA SER A 20 16.63 -1.20 0.39
C SER A 20 16.38 -2.12 -0.81
N TYR A 21 15.59 -1.67 -1.79
CA TYR A 21 15.29 -2.44 -2.99
C TYR A 21 16.53 -2.68 -3.85
N THR A 22 17.40 -1.68 -3.97
CA THR A 22 18.67 -1.82 -4.71
C THR A 22 19.62 -2.86 -4.10
N ARG A 23 19.48 -3.15 -2.79
CA ARG A 23 20.29 -4.16 -2.08
C ARG A 23 19.69 -5.55 -2.16
N GLU A 24 18.36 -5.65 -2.09
CA GLU A 24 17.67 -6.93 -2.04
C GLU A 24 17.28 -7.47 -3.42
N LEU A 25 17.03 -6.61 -4.42
CA LEU A 25 16.52 -7.02 -5.72
C LEU A 25 17.65 -7.28 -6.73
N PRO A 26 17.53 -8.34 -7.56
CA PRO A 26 18.44 -8.54 -8.68
C PRO A 26 18.33 -7.38 -9.67
N LYS A 27 19.45 -6.73 -9.99
CA LYS A 27 19.51 -5.56 -10.90
C LYS A 27 18.90 -5.82 -12.28
N GLU A 28 18.98 -7.06 -12.76
CA GLU A 28 18.44 -7.48 -14.06
C GLU A 28 16.91 -7.46 -14.11
N LYS A 29 16.25 -7.64 -12.97
CA LYS A 29 14.79 -7.69 -12.86
C LYS A 29 14.21 -6.41 -12.23
N HIS A 30 15.06 -5.48 -11.82
CA HIS A 30 14.67 -4.30 -11.08
C HIS A 30 14.62 -3.09 -12.01
N LEU A 31 13.42 -2.55 -12.21
CA LEU A 31 13.20 -1.29 -12.90
C LEU A 31 12.80 -0.23 -11.88
N THR A 32 13.57 0.85 -11.83
CA THR A 32 13.29 1.94 -10.90
C THR A 32 12.58 3.06 -11.63
N GLY A 33 11.48 3.55 -11.04
CA GLY A 33 10.79 4.69 -11.62
C GLY A 33 9.40 4.92 -11.06
N THR A 34 8.93 6.15 -11.18
CA THR A 34 7.63 6.60 -10.68
C THR A 34 6.48 6.36 -11.65
N ILE A 35 6.76 6.13 -12.94
CA ILE A 35 5.73 6.02 -13.99
C ILE A 35 4.79 4.83 -13.77
N PHE A 36 5.33 3.67 -13.38
CA PHE A 36 4.54 2.46 -13.18
C PHE A 36 3.99 2.31 -11.75
N THR A 37 4.51 3.09 -10.80
CA THR A 37 4.03 3.08 -9.40
C THR A 37 2.91 4.10 -9.15
N GLN A 38 2.60 4.99 -10.11
CA GLN A 38 1.57 6.04 -9.96
C GLN A 38 0.22 5.50 -9.49
N ARG A 39 -0.19 4.31 -9.95
CA ARG A 39 -1.47 3.71 -9.54
C ARG A 39 -1.49 3.39 -8.04
N ILE A 40 -0.41 2.83 -7.51
CA ILE A 40 -0.28 2.53 -6.08
C ILE A 40 -0.26 3.83 -5.27
N GLU A 41 0.52 4.81 -5.72
CA GLU A 41 0.57 6.14 -5.08
C GLU A 41 -0.79 6.84 -5.06
N ARG A 42 -1.54 6.78 -6.16
CA ARG A 42 -2.89 7.35 -6.26
C ARG A 42 -3.88 6.64 -5.34
N ASN A 43 -3.77 5.32 -5.20
CA ASN A 43 -4.58 4.53 -4.27
C ASN A 43 -4.28 4.92 -2.82
N ASN A 44 -2.99 5.03 -2.46
CA ASN A 44 -2.55 5.46 -1.13
C ASN A 44 -3.04 6.87 -0.79
N LEU A 45 -2.93 7.80 -1.74
CA LEU A 45 -3.44 9.17 -1.58
C LEU A 45 -4.97 9.19 -1.36
N THR A 46 -5.69 8.38 -2.13
CA THR A 46 -7.15 8.26 -2.03
C THR A 46 -7.55 7.68 -0.68
N LEU A 47 -6.86 6.63 -0.21
CA LEU A 47 -7.08 6.02 1.10
C LEU A 47 -6.85 7.02 2.23
N ARG A 48 -5.71 7.69 2.24
CA ARG A 48 -5.40 8.72 3.24
C ARG A 48 -6.45 9.82 3.29
N THR A 49 -6.89 10.30 2.12
CA THR A 49 -7.90 11.36 2.02
C THR A 49 -9.26 10.89 2.55
N ARG A 50 -9.65 9.66 2.21
CA ARG A 50 -10.91 9.07 2.65
C ARG A 50 -10.93 8.77 4.14
N ILE A 51 -9.87 8.22 4.73
CA ILE A 51 -9.74 8.01 6.18
C ILE A 51 -9.84 9.35 6.92
N LYS A 52 -9.16 10.40 6.46
CA LYS A 52 -9.27 11.75 7.04
C LYS A 52 -10.70 12.30 6.97
N ARG A 53 -11.47 11.99 5.92
CA ARG A 53 -12.89 12.37 5.82
C ARG A 53 -13.75 11.55 6.77
N LEU A 54 -13.51 10.24 6.86
CA LEU A 54 -14.21 9.34 7.77
C LEU A 54 -14.05 9.80 9.22
N ALA A 55 -12.81 10.04 9.65
CA ALA A 55 -12.50 10.52 10.99
C ALA A 55 -13.23 11.83 11.33
N ARG A 56 -13.25 12.79 10.39
CA ARG A 56 -13.98 14.07 10.57
C ARG A 56 -15.51 13.89 10.61
N LYS A 57 -16.08 13.03 9.77
CA LYS A 57 -17.54 12.83 9.69
C LYS A 57 -18.09 12.10 10.92
N THR A 58 -17.34 11.15 11.44
CA THR A 58 -17.77 10.28 12.55
C THR A 58 -17.28 10.77 13.91
N ILE A 59 -16.39 11.77 13.94
CA ILE A 59 -15.63 12.16 15.13
C ILE A 59 -14.94 10.91 15.74
N CYS A 60 -14.48 10.00 14.86
CA CYS A 60 -13.96 8.69 15.26
C CYS A 60 -12.73 8.89 16.16
N SER A 61 -12.99 8.77 17.45
CA SER A 61 -12.03 8.79 18.52
C SER A 61 -12.45 7.70 19.49
N SER A 62 -11.66 6.63 19.52
CA SER A 62 -11.85 5.51 20.43
C SER A 62 -10.53 5.23 21.13
N ARG A 63 -10.59 4.78 22.37
CA ARG A 63 -9.41 4.34 23.14
C ARG A 63 -8.93 2.95 22.73
N PHE A 64 -9.77 2.17 22.05
CA PHE A 64 -9.45 0.80 21.65
C PHE A 64 -8.92 0.77 20.23
N VAL A 65 -7.66 0.33 20.07
CA VAL A 65 -6.99 0.15 18.77
C VAL A 65 -7.74 -0.86 17.89
N GLU A 66 -8.26 -1.94 18.49
CA GLU A 66 -9.04 -2.96 17.79
C GLU A 66 -10.27 -2.41 17.05
N LEU A 67 -10.91 -1.37 17.60
CA LEU A 67 -12.05 -0.74 16.96
C LEU A 67 -11.61 0.06 15.73
N HIS A 68 -10.48 0.76 15.83
CA HIS A 68 -9.89 1.47 14.68
C HIS A 68 -9.48 0.49 13.59
N GLU A 69 -8.84 -0.61 13.94
CA GLU A 69 -8.44 -1.67 12.99
C GLU A 69 -9.65 -2.27 12.27
N LYS A 70 -10.73 -2.62 13.00
CA LYS A 70 -11.96 -3.15 12.39
C LYS A 70 -12.62 -2.13 11.48
N VAL A 71 -12.72 -0.87 11.89
CA VAL A 71 -13.35 0.19 11.08
C VAL A 71 -12.52 0.47 9.82
N ILE A 72 -11.19 0.55 9.94
CA ILE A 72 -10.30 0.75 8.79
C ILE A 72 -10.33 -0.46 7.86
N GLY A 73 -10.31 -1.69 8.40
CA GLY A 73 -10.42 -2.93 7.64
C GLY A 73 -11.71 -2.99 6.82
N ALA A 74 -12.86 -2.79 7.47
CA ALA A 74 -14.16 -2.74 6.80
C ALA A 74 -14.25 -1.60 5.77
N PHE A 75 -13.57 -0.48 6.02
CA PHE A 75 -13.50 0.63 5.07
C PHE A 75 -12.68 0.25 3.82
N ILE A 76 -11.53 -0.39 3.98
CA ILE A 76 -10.68 -0.83 2.86
C ILE A 76 -11.42 -1.88 2.02
N GLU A 77 -12.02 -2.88 2.67
CA GLU A 77 -12.79 -3.94 2.00
C GLU A 77 -13.92 -3.37 1.14
N LYS A 78 -14.67 -2.41 1.68
CA LYS A 78 -15.82 -1.82 0.98
C LYS A 78 -15.45 -0.84 -0.14
N TYR A 79 -14.33 -0.14 -0.03
CA TYR A 79 -14.06 1.04 -0.87
C TYR A 79 -12.75 1.00 -1.66
N MET A 80 -11.87 0.02 -1.44
CA MET A 80 -10.55 -0.07 -2.09
C MET A 80 -10.26 -1.39 -2.78
N LEU A 81 -10.84 -2.50 -2.32
CA LEU A 81 -10.76 -3.77 -3.03
C LEU A 81 -11.83 -3.77 -4.13
N TYR A 82 -11.39 -3.83 -5.38
CA TYR A 82 -12.22 -4.03 -6.57
C TYR A 82 -11.62 -5.19 -7.35
#